data_AF-A0A7Z9I2F8-F1
#
_entry.id   AF-A0A7Z9I2F8-F1
#
_cell.length_a   1.000
_cell.length_b   1.000
_cell.length_c   1.000
_cell.angle_alpha   90.00
_cell.angle_beta   90.00
_cell.angle_gamma   90.00
#
_symmetry.space_group_name_H-M   'P 1'
#
loop_
_entity.id
_entity.type
_entity.pdbx_description
1 polymer ?
#
loop_
_entity_poly.entity_id
_entity_poly.type
_entity_poly.pdbx_seq_one_letter_code
_entity_poly.pdbx_strand_id
1 'polypeptide(L)'
;MPATDDLTYPVSLTPPDISAYRKGNSGVEYIHQFDSGKPGPHVMISAVVHGNELCGAIALDHLLQNEVRPLRGKLTLAFMNVSAFLSFDPGNPTFSRFIDEDFNRLWSKDVLGGNRDSMELRRAREVHPIVDTVDMLLDIHSMQT
;
A
#
# COMPACT_ATOMS: atom_id res chain seq x y z
N MET A 1 -21.24 -11.41 -25.37
CA MET A 1 -21.59 -11.28 -23.94
C MET A 1 -20.76 -12.33 -23.21
N PRO A 2 -19.67 -11.99 -22.51
CA PRO A 2 -19.10 -13.00 -21.63
C PRO A 2 -20.12 -13.26 -20.52
N ALA A 3 -20.32 -14.54 -20.24
CA ALA A 3 -21.19 -15.04 -19.18
C ALA A 3 -20.73 -14.45 -17.84
N THR A 4 -21.72 -14.21 -16.99
CA THR A 4 -21.59 -13.84 -15.58
C THR A 4 -20.40 -14.53 -14.92
N ASP A 5 -19.52 -13.74 -14.31
CA ASP A 5 -18.49 -14.23 -13.39
C ASP A 5 -19.23 -14.86 -12.20
N ASP A 6 -19.42 -16.17 -12.25
CA ASP A 6 -20.34 -16.95 -11.39
C ASP A 6 -19.71 -17.32 -10.04
N LEU A 7 -18.72 -16.54 -9.59
CA LEU A 7 -18.04 -16.70 -8.31
C LEU A 7 -17.99 -15.36 -7.57
N THR A 8 -19.17 -14.82 -7.24
CA THR A 8 -19.27 -13.69 -6.32
C THR A 8 -19.13 -14.19 -4.88
N TYR A 9 -17.88 -14.29 -4.41
CA TYR A 9 -17.63 -14.56 -3.00
C TYR A 9 -17.94 -13.32 -2.15
N PRO A 10 -18.69 -13.45 -1.03
CA PRO A 10 -19.00 -12.32 -0.19
C PRO A 10 -17.72 -11.78 0.49
N VAL A 11 -17.52 -10.46 0.41
CA VAL A 11 -16.45 -9.78 1.17
C VAL A 11 -16.77 -9.90 2.66
N SER A 12 -15.95 -10.67 3.38
CA SER A 12 -16.11 -10.90 4.83
C SER A 12 -15.18 -10.02 5.69
N LEU A 13 -14.36 -9.18 5.06
CA LEU A 13 -13.41 -8.29 5.73
C LEU A 13 -13.95 -6.85 5.73
N THR A 14 -13.70 -6.13 6.81
CA THR A 14 -13.99 -4.70 6.91
C THR A 14 -12.68 -3.92 6.71
N PRO A 15 -12.61 -2.96 5.77
CA PRO A 15 -11.44 -2.11 5.64
C PRO A 15 -11.25 -1.27 6.92
N PRO A 16 -10.02 -1.17 7.47
CA PRO A 16 -9.77 -0.27 8.59
C PRO A 16 -9.87 1.19 8.14
N ASP A 17 -10.22 2.08 9.07
CA ASP A 17 -10.12 3.52 8.83
C ASP A 17 -8.66 3.96 8.90
N ILE A 18 -8.05 4.17 7.73
CA ILE A 18 -6.65 4.61 7.64
C ILE A 18 -6.49 6.13 7.77
N SER A 19 -7.55 6.91 7.95
CA SER A 19 -7.49 8.37 8.04
C SER A 19 -6.62 8.85 9.22
N ALA A 20 -6.60 8.07 10.32
CA ALA A 20 -5.73 8.29 11.47
C ALA A 20 -4.24 8.25 11.10
N TYR A 21 -3.87 7.54 10.03
CA TYR A 21 -2.50 7.37 9.56
C TYR A 21 -2.10 8.34 8.46
N ARG A 22 -3.00 9.23 8.02
CA ARG A 22 -2.73 10.18 6.94
C ARG A 22 -1.49 11.02 7.21
N LYS A 23 -1.38 11.57 8.42
CA LYS A 23 -0.22 12.36 8.84
C LYS A 23 0.94 11.42 9.21
N GLY A 24 1.70 11.02 8.20
CA GLY A 24 2.97 10.29 8.36
C GLY A 24 4.07 11.13 9.00
N ASN A 25 5.23 10.52 9.21
CA ASN A 25 6.44 11.16 9.75
C ASN A 25 7.64 11.11 8.78
N SER A 26 7.45 10.59 7.57
CA SER A 26 8.48 10.47 6.53
C SER A 26 8.48 11.64 5.53
N GLY A 27 7.52 12.56 5.63
CA GLY A 27 7.28 13.62 4.65
C GLY A 27 6.33 13.21 3.51
N VAL A 28 5.85 11.96 3.49
CA VAL A 28 4.85 11.44 2.55
C VAL A 28 3.63 10.97 3.32
N GLU A 29 2.42 11.33 2.87
CA GLU A 29 1.19 10.91 3.55
C GLU A 29 1.07 9.39 3.62
N TYR A 30 0.52 8.88 4.73
CA TYR A 30 0.30 7.44 5.00
C TYR A 30 1.56 6.56 5.06
N ILE A 31 2.74 7.16 5.22
CA ILE A 31 3.98 6.44 5.44
C ILE A 31 4.58 6.80 6.80
N HIS A 32 4.82 5.77 7.61
CA HIS A 32 5.33 5.89 8.97
C HIS A 32 6.65 5.16 9.10
N GLN A 33 7.71 5.86 9.47
CA GLN A 33 9.05 5.34 9.66
C GLN A 33 9.47 5.46 11.12
N PHE A 34 10.01 4.37 11.67
CA PHE A 34 10.49 4.30 13.04
C PHE A 34 11.96 3.89 13.02
N ASP A 35 12.81 4.64 13.72
CA ASP A 35 14.24 4.37 13.85
C ASP A 35 14.55 3.91 15.28
N SER A 36 15.25 2.78 15.40
CA SER A 36 15.71 2.26 16.69
C SER A 36 16.90 3.02 17.28
N GLY A 37 17.58 3.84 16.48
CA GLY A 37 18.86 4.48 16.82
C GLY A 37 20.05 3.52 16.85
N LYS A 38 19.83 2.23 16.57
CA LYS A 38 20.88 1.19 16.55
C LYS A 38 21.18 0.76 15.12
N PRO A 39 22.45 0.48 14.78
CA PRO A 39 22.79 -0.05 13.46
C PRO A 39 22.03 -1.34 13.13
N GLY A 40 21.42 -1.37 11.94
CA GLY A 40 20.63 -2.48 11.41
C GLY A 40 19.97 -2.10 10.07
N PRO A 41 19.29 -3.05 9.41
CA PRO A 41 18.68 -2.82 8.10
C PRO A 41 17.47 -1.88 8.18
N HIS A 42 17.13 -1.26 7.06
CA HIS A 42 15.87 -0.60 6.84
C HIS A 42 14.88 -1.58 6.19
N VAL A 43 13.88 -2.00 6.94
CA VAL A 43 12.80 -2.87 6.47
C VAL A 43 11.55 -2.04 6.20
N MET A 44 10.89 -2.26 5.06
CA MET A 44 9.55 -1.74 4.78
C MET A 44 8.55 -2.89 4.75
N ILE A 45 7.39 -2.67 5.39
CA ILE A 45 6.19 -3.47 5.20
C ILE A 45 5.17 -2.58 4.50
N SER A 46 4.81 -2.94 3.27
CA SER A 46 3.83 -2.23 2.48
C SER A 46 2.53 -3.02 2.36
N ALA A 47 1.45 -2.29 2.15
CA ALA A 47 0.14 -2.83 1.83
C ALA A 47 -0.59 -1.92 0.87
N VAL A 48 -1.74 -2.41 0.38
CA VAL A 48 -2.67 -1.67 -0.50
C VAL A 48 -2.00 -1.19 -1.78
N VAL A 49 -1.08 -1.98 -2.35
CA VAL A 49 -0.63 -1.79 -3.74
C VAL A 49 -1.82 -1.94 -4.70
N HIS A 50 -2.72 -2.88 -4.42
CA HIS A 50 -4.08 -2.88 -4.94
C HIS A 50 -5.07 -2.50 -3.85
N GLY A 51 -6.00 -1.60 -4.15
CA GLY A 51 -6.92 -1.06 -3.15
C GLY A 51 -7.97 -2.06 -2.65
N ASN A 52 -8.25 -3.11 -3.41
CA ASN A 52 -9.21 -4.17 -3.06
C ASN A 52 -8.64 -5.28 -2.18
N GLU A 53 -7.37 -5.20 -1.82
CA GLU A 53 -6.66 -6.23 -1.04
C GLU A 53 -6.56 -5.82 0.43
N LEU A 54 -7.66 -6.04 1.16
CA LEU A 54 -7.87 -5.47 2.49
C LEU A 54 -6.97 -6.05 3.60
N CYS A 55 -6.45 -7.27 3.44
CA CYS A 55 -5.70 -7.95 4.51
C CYS A 55 -4.44 -7.18 4.92
N GLY A 56 -3.73 -6.57 3.96
CA GLY A 56 -2.53 -5.79 4.23
C GLY A 56 -2.85 -4.52 5.00
N ALA A 57 -3.97 -3.85 4.67
CA ALA A 57 -4.41 -2.67 5.41
C ALA A 57 -4.70 -3.02 6.88
N ILE A 58 -5.42 -4.12 7.12
CA ILE A 58 -5.73 -4.63 8.47
C ILE A 58 -4.44 -4.97 9.23
N ALA A 59 -3.47 -5.61 8.57
CA ALA A 59 -2.19 -5.95 9.18
C ALA A 59 -1.41 -4.69 9.59
N LEU A 60 -1.31 -3.68 8.71
CA LEU A 60 -0.62 -2.43 9.03
C LEU A 60 -1.33 -1.63 10.12
N ASP A 61 -2.66 -1.55 10.06
CA ASP A 61 -3.49 -0.96 11.11
C ASP A 61 -3.18 -1.59 12.48
N HIS A 62 -3.18 -2.92 12.55
CA HIS A 62 -2.83 -3.64 13.78
C HIS A 62 -1.42 -3.32 14.29
N LEU A 63 -0.41 -3.27 13.40
CA LEU A 63 0.96 -2.94 13.79
C LEU A 63 1.08 -1.50 14.32
N LEU A 64 0.37 -0.55 13.71
CA LEU A 64 0.35 0.85 14.12
C LEU A 64 -0.37 1.05 15.46
N GLN A 65 -1.55 0.43 15.64
CA GLN A 65 -2.31 0.46 16.89
C GLN A 65 -1.53 -0.14 18.07
N ASN A 66 -0.70 -1.16 17.82
CA ASN A 66 0.14 -1.79 18.84
C ASN A 66 1.54 -1.15 18.95
N GLU A 67 1.73 0.02 18.33
CA GLU A 67 2.97 0.79 18.39
C GLU A 67 4.24 -0.04 18.11
N VAL A 68 4.18 -0.96 17.13
CA VAL A 68 5.33 -1.83 16.82
C VAL A 68 6.54 -0.98 16.42
N ARG A 69 7.72 -1.34 16.97
CA ARG A 69 9.00 -0.66 16.73
C ARG A 69 10.11 -1.64 16.38
N PRO A 70 11.10 -1.24 15.55
CA PRO A 70 12.25 -2.08 15.27
C PRO A 70 13.16 -2.18 16.50
N LEU A 71 13.71 -3.37 16.74
CA LEU A 71 14.75 -3.55 17.77
C LEU A 71 16.12 -3.03 17.33
N ARG A 72 16.39 -3.03 16.02
CA ARG A 72 17.60 -2.53 15.34
C ARG A 72 17.24 -2.01 13.95
N GLY A 73 17.98 -1.03 13.44
CA GLY A 73 17.71 -0.42 12.14
C GLY A 73 16.42 0.40 12.13
N LYS A 74 15.74 0.38 10.99
CA LYS A 74 14.51 1.16 10.71
C LYS A 74 13.37 0.25 10.25
N LEU A 75 12.15 0.62 10.61
CA LEU A 75 10.91 0.01 10.12
C LEU A 75 10.06 1.09 9.47
N THR A 76 9.70 0.88 8.20
CA THR A 76 8.68 1.69 7.52
C THR A 76 7.41 0.87 7.34
N LEU A 77 6.26 1.42 7.76
CA LEU A 77 4.93 0.90 7.48
C LEU A 77 4.27 1.84 6.46
N ALA A 78 3.84 1.30 5.32
CA ALA A 78 3.42 2.12 4.19
C ALA A 78 2.10 1.65 3.56
N PHE A 79 1.09 2.54 3.55
CA PHE A 79 -0.08 2.37 2.70
C PHE A 79 0.20 3.00 1.33
N MET A 80 0.22 2.16 0.29
CA MET A 80 0.75 2.51 -1.03
C MET A 80 -0.28 3.23 -1.91
N ASN A 81 -1.24 2.52 -2.50
CA ASN A 81 -2.27 3.08 -3.39
C ASN A 81 -3.52 3.49 -2.60
N VAL A 82 -3.36 4.53 -1.77
CA VAL A 82 -4.41 5.00 -0.84
C VAL A 82 -5.68 5.43 -1.58
N SER A 83 -5.56 6.07 -2.74
CA SER A 83 -6.73 6.49 -3.52
C SER A 83 -7.59 5.31 -3.98
N ALA A 84 -6.96 4.23 -4.47
CA ALA A 84 -7.67 3.01 -4.81
C ALA A 84 -8.26 2.32 -3.58
N PHE A 85 -7.55 2.30 -2.46
CA PHE A 85 -8.08 1.73 -1.21
C PHE A 85 -9.32 2.48 -0.71
N LEU A 86 -9.29 3.82 -0.74
CA LEU A 86 -10.41 4.65 -0.30
C LEU A 86 -11.61 4.59 -1.25
N SER A 87 -11.45 4.08 -2.48
CA SER A 87 -12.55 3.84 -3.41
C SER A 87 -13.17 2.44 -3.27
N PHE A 88 -12.78 1.65 -2.25
CA PHE A 88 -13.29 0.30 -2.05
C PHE A 88 -14.81 0.27 -1.88
N ASP A 89 -15.47 -0.53 -2.71
CA ASP A 89 -16.89 -0.85 -2.63
C ASP A 89 -17.05 -2.38 -2.50
N PRO A 90 -17.60 -2.89 -1.39
CA PRO A 90 -17.83 -4.33 -1.24
C PRO A 90 -18.81 -4.91 -2.26
N GLY A 91 -19.64 -4.08 -2.91
CA GLY A 91 -20.51 -4.49 -4.02
C GLY A 91 -19.75 -4.75 -5.32
N ASN A 92 -18.59 -4.12 -5.51
CA ASN A 92 -17.76 -4.21 -6.72
C ASN A 92 -16.26 -4.16 -6.38
N PRO A 93 -15.73 -5.14 -5.61
CA PRO A 93 -14.39 -5.05 -5.05
C PRO A 93 -13.30 -4.91 -6.11
N THR A 94 -13.45 -5.52 -7.29
CA THR A 94 -12.45 -5.44 -8.37
C THR A 94 -12.24 -4.02 -8.88
N PHE A 95 -13.24 -3.13 -8.79
CA PHE A 95 -13.13 -1.75 -9.29
C PHE A 95 -12.19 -0.88 -8.46
N SER A 96 -11.89 -1.26 -7.23
CA SER A 96 -10.93 -0.56 -6.40
C SER A 96 -9.53 -1.19 -6.45
N ARG A 97 -9.27 -2.10 -7.41
CA ARG A 97 -7.92 -2.67 -7.60
C ARG A 97 -6.90 -1.58 -7.91
N PHE A 98 -7.27 -0.65 -8.79
CA PHE A 98 -6.54 0.57 -9.14
C PHE A 98 -7.53 1.57 -9.74
N ILE A 99 -7.16 2.84 -9.85
CA ILE A 99 -7.95 3.90 -10.48
C ILE A 99 -7.66 3.96 -11.99
N ASP A 100 -6.42 4.27 -12.38
CA ASP A 100 -6.07 4.47 -13.80
C ASP A 100 -5.26 3.29 -14.37
N GLU A 101 -4.29 2.77 -13.62
CA GLU A 101 -3.44 1.66 -14.05
C GLU A 101 -2.90 0.82 -12.88
N ASP A 102 -2.46 -0.40 -13.15
CA ASP A 102 -1.93 -1.31 -12.11
C ASP A 102 -0.65 -0.73 -11.48
N PHE A 103 -0.76 -0.32 -10.20
CA PHE A 103 0.32 0.29 -9.42
C PHE A 103 1.57 -0.60 -9.35
N ASN A 104 1.40 -1.93 -9.37
CA ASN A 104 2.49 -2.89 -9.31
C ASN A 104 3.25 -3.05 -10.64
N ARG A 105 2.94 -2.23 -11.65
CA ARG A 105 3.62 -2.20 -12.96
C ARG A 105 4.45 -0.93 -13.18
N LEU A 106 4.52 -0.04 -12.19
CA LEU A 106 5.06 1.31 -12.38
C LEU A 106 6.51 1.50 -11.97
N TRP A 107 7.13 0.51 -11.35
CA TRP A 107 8.37 0.69 -10.58
C TRP A 107 9.67 0.70 -11.38
N SER A 108 9.61 0.60 -12.71
CA SER A 108 10.83 0.75 -13.52
C SER A 108 11.27 2.21 -13.62
N LYS A 109 12.57 2.45 -13.71
CA LYS A 109 13.14 3.81 -13.84
C LYS A 109 12.56 4.56 -15.04
N ASP A 110 12.37 3.87 -16.16
CA ASP A 110 11.82 4.45 -17.39
C ASP A 110 10.36 4.89 -17.21
N VAL A 111 9.56 4.11 -16.47
CA VAL A 111 8.16 4.47 -16.20
C VAL A 111 8.07 5.64 -15.23
N LEU A 112 8.82 5.58 -14.12
CA LEU A 112 8.81 6.65 -13.12
C LEU A 112 9.37 7.97 -13.68
N GLY A 113 10.41 7.92 -14.52
CA GLY A 113 11.01 9.07 -15.17
C GLY A 113 10.33 9.53 -16.47
N GLY A 114 9.32 8.80 -16.94
CA GLY A 114 8.63 9.09 -18.21
C GLY A 114 7.62 10.25 -18.12
N ASN A 115 6.98 10.57 -19.25
CA ASN A 115 6.03 11.70 -19.34
C ASN A 115 4.57 11.33 -19.09
N ARG A 116 4.27 10.05 -18.79
CA ARG A 116 2.91 9.62 -18.45
C ARG A 116 2.46 10.27 -17.14
N ASP A 117 1.16 10.45 -16.99
CA ASP A 117 0.53 10.97 -15.79
C ASP A 117 -0.76 10.21 -15.50
N SER A 118 -0.80 9.59 -14.33
CA SER A 118 -1.93 8.84 -13.79
C SER A 118 -1.94 9.01 -12.27
N MET A 119 -3.05 8.72 -11.61
CA MET A 119 -3.13 8.77 -10.14
C MET A 119 -2.08 7.87 -9.51
N GLU A 120 -1.96 6.64 -10.00
CA GLU A 120 -0.96 5.68 -9.56
C GLU A 120 0.46 6.14 -9.82
N LEU A 121 0.78 6.70 -10.99
CA LEU A 121 2.15 7.11 -11.28
C LEU A 121 2.58 8.33 -10.45
N ARG A 122 1.68 9.27 -10.16
CA ARG A 122 1.95 10.36 -9.23
C ARG A 122 2.25 9.86 -7.83
N ARG A 123 1.44 8.91 -7.34
CA ARG A 123 1.66 8.29 -6.03
C ARG A 123 2.94 7.46 -6.00
N ALA A 124 3.26 6.70 -7.05
CA ALA A 124 4.51 5.95 -7.15
C ALA A 124 5.72 6.88 -7.09
N ARG A 125 5.68 8.03 -7.78
CA ARG A 125 6.74 9.06 -7.72
C ARG A 125 6.87 9.72 -6.35
N GLU A 126 5.76 9.96 -5.67
CA GLU A 126 5.75 10.50 -4.30
C GLU A 126 6.43 9.53 -3.31
N VAL A 127 6.14 8.24 -3.44
CA VAL A 127 6.63 7.20 -2.52
C VAL A 127 8.03 6.70 -2.87
N HIS A 128 8.43 6.77 -4.15
CA HIS A 128 9.70 6.24 -4.66
C HIS A 128 10.94 6.68 -3.85
N PRO A 129 11.13 7.95 -3.44
CA PRO A 129 12.29 8.36 -2.65
C PRO A 129 12.44 7.61 -1.32
N ILE A 130 11.34 7.11 -0.73
CA ILE A 130 11.40 6.31 0.50
C ILE A 130 11.73 4.87 0.15
N VAL A 131 11.10 4.30 -0.88
CA VAL A 131 11.36 2.92 -1.34
C VAL A 131 12.82 2.71 -1.73
N ASP A 132 13.45 3.70 -2.36
CA ASP A 132 14.87 3.65 -2.77
C ASP A 132 15.85 3.53 -1.59
N THR A 133 15.40 3.83 -0.36
CA THR A 133 16.22 3.72 0.86
C THR A 133 16.09 2.37 1.59
N VAL A 134 15.16 1.52 1.15
CA VAL A 134 14.80 0.27 1.84
C VAL A 134 15.75 -0.86 1.44
N ASP A 135 16.28 -1.58 2.43
CA ASP A 135 17.11 -2.77 2.21
C ASP A 135 16.26 -4.03 1.94
N MET A 136 15.11 -4.13 2.61
CA MET A 136 14.20 -5.28 2.52
C MET A 136 12.74 -4.83 2.49
N LEU A 137 12.00 -5.27 1.47
CA LEU A 137 10.58 -4.96 1.30
C LEU A 137 9.73 -6.23 1.43
N LEU A 138 8.74 -6.19 2.33
CA LEU A 138 7.65 -7.15 2.40
C LEU A 138 6.36 -6.45 1.96
N ASP A 139 5.84 -6.83 0.80
CA ASP A 139 4.59 -6.29 0.26
C ASP A 139 3.45 -7.29 0.46
N ILE A 140 2.43 -6.90 1.22
CA ILE A 140 1.32 -7.79 1.61
C ILE A 140 0.19 -7.68 0.59
N HIS A 141 -0.11 -8.80 -0.07
CA HIS A 141 -1.20 -8.96 -1.03
C HIS A 141 -2.21 -10.01 -0.56
N SER A 142 -3.44 -9.93 -1.06
CA SER A 142 -4.44 -11.00 -0.97
C SER A 142 -5.00 -11.31 -2.34
N MET A 143 -5.29 -12.59 -2.58
CA MET A 143 -5.97 -13.00 -3.79
C MET A 143 -7.49 -13.01 -3.58
N GLN A 144 -8.19 -12.65 -4.65
CA GLN A 144 -9.61 -12.96 -4.83
C GLN A 144 -9.67 -14.13 -5.80
N THR A 145 -10.55 -15.10 -5.51
CA THR A 145 -10.83 -16.25 -6.39
C THR A 145 -11.98 -15.95 -7.32
#